data_AF-A0AAE9ZCA1-F1
#
_entry.id   AF-A0AAE9ZCA1-F1
#
_cell.length_a   1.000
_cell.length_b   1.000
_cell.length_c   1.000
_cell.angle_alpha   90.00
_cell.angle_beta   90.00
_cell.angle_gamma   90.00
#
_symmetry.space_group_name_H-M   'P 1'
#
loop_
_entity.id
_entity.type
_entity.pdbx_description
1 polymer ?
#
loop_
_entity_poly.entity_id
_entity_poly.type
_entity_poly.pdbx_seq_one_letter_code
_entity_poly.pdbx_strand_id
1 'polypeptide(L)'
;MTTKNAFSEFVNDDAPEPAPSPWLNNTDNQFLTRKSALHWARHDYWRLWEAMLLILGLSPEYYSRYDSHYNKKQSTSSLNTGLGSLLQLSKLDMALERYCALSSSDKLNDWLYLYDILQRSDQFKEEQIRPTEFIAWAKLKHLEVNNLIEEAVTTICGPLPIWGYEKIGFLDEAGNLEEGLDGPKWLRGVARLEKPDNDDKPKSPENAKAKPPADLQGELKPKERDSLLKLVIGMAVEQYGYTPDSSRNAATKHIETDLRAHGVPLDRNTILKWLREGAELLPKA
;
A
#
# COMPACT_ATOMS: atom_id res chain seq x y z
N MET A 1 22.63 29.92 44.25
CA MET A 1 21.24 29.92 43.74
C MET A 1 21.11 28.70 42.85
N THR A 2 20.56 27.62 43.40
CA THR A 2 20.50 26.30 42.75
C THR A 2 19.04 25.96 42.59
N THR A 3 18.51 26.12 41.39
CA THR A 3 17.13 25.75 41.04
C THR A 3 17.04 24.23 40.92
N LYS A 4 16.57 23.58 42.00
CA LYS A 4 16.19 22.16 41.97
C LYS A 4 14.97 22.00 41.06
N ASN A 5 15.12 21.15 40.07
CA ASN A 5 14.13 20.83 39.06
C ASN A 5 13.01 19.99 39.71
N ALA A 6 11.86 20.61 39.97
CA ALA A 6 10.73 20.02 40.70
C ALA A 6 9.70 19.36 39.75
N PHE A 7 10.18 18.53 38.81
CA PHE A 7 9.33 17.93 37.77
C PHE A 7 9.52 16.41 37.65
N SER A 8 9.93 15.74 38.72
CA SER A 8 10.23 14.30 38.75
C SER A 8 9.31 13.48 39.65
N GLU A 9 8.16 14.01 40.06
CA GLU A 9 7.14 13.25 40.80
C GLU A 9 5.85 13.24 39.99
N PHE A 10 5.21 12.07 39.92
CA PHE A 10 3.90 11.77 39.30
C PHE A 10 3.87 11.30 37.84
N VAL A 11 4.52 10.16 37.57
CA VAL A 11 3.89 9.10 36.76
C VAL A 11 4.04 7.80 37.53
N ASN A 12 3.01 7.44 38.29
CA ASN A 12 2.91 6.10 38.88
C ASN A 12 2.50 5.14 37.75
N ASP A 13 3.48 4.50 37.11
CA ASP A 13 3.29 3.55 36.00
C ASP A 13 2.73 2.18 36.45
N ASP A 14 2.50 1.97 37.75
CA ASP A 14 2.10 0.67 38.32
C ASP A 14 0.58 0.52 38.55
N ALA A 15 -0.27 1.36 37.96
CA ALA A 15 -1.71 1.14 38.02
C ALA A 15 -2.07 -0.13 37.21
N PRO A 16 -2.65 -1.18 37.82
CA PRO A 16 -2.98 -2.41 37.11
C PRO A 16 -3.91 -2.11 35.94
N GLU A 17 -3.59 -2.66 34.76
CA GLU A 17 -4.39 -2.42 33.57
C GLU A 17 -5.86 -2.78 33.84
N PRO A 18 -6.82 -1.88 33.54
CA PRO A 18 -8.23 -2.18 33.73
C PRO A 18 -8.60 -3.42 32.93
N ALA A 19 -9.20 -4.41 33.60
CA ALA A 19 -9.64 -5.64 32.97
C ALA A 19 -10.43 -5.35 31.68
N PRO A 20 -10.15 -6.06 30.57
CA PRO A 20 -10.85 -5.85 29.31
C PRO A 20 -12.35 -6.07 29.47
N SER A 21 -13.15 -5.34 28.69
CA SER A 21 -14.61 -5.52 28.63
C SER A 21 -14.94 -7.02 28.46
N PRO A 22 -15.94 -7.57 29.19
CA PRO A 22 -16.33 -8.97 29.07
C PRO A 22 -16.62 -9.42 27.63
N TRP A 23 -16.99 -8.49 26.76
CA TRP A 23 -17.22 -8.75 25.35
C TRP A 23 -15.94 -9.08 24.55
N LEU A 24 -14.81 -8.48 24.92
CA LEU A 24 -13.48 -8.76 24.35
C LEU A 24 -12.90 -10.10 24.83
N ASN A 25 -13.46 -10.69 25.88
CA ASN A 25 -13.00 -11.99 26.39
C ASN A 25 -13.55 -13.17 25.58
N ASN A 26 -14.54 -12.93 24.71
CA ASN A 26 -15.05 -13.95 23.82
C ASN A 26 -14.33 -13.87 22.46
N THR A 27 -13.34 -14.74 22.28
CA THR A 27 -12.54 -14.88 21.05
C THR A 27 -13.38 -15.26 19.83
N ASP A 28 -14.55 -15.87 20.01
CA ASP A 28 -15.41 -16.24 18.89
C ASP A 28 -15.98 -15.01 18.16
N ASN A 29 -16.08 -13.87 18.87
CA ASN A 29 -16.49 -12.61 18.26
C ASN A 29 -15.40 -11.98 17.38
N GLN A 30 -14.16 -12.46 17.48
CA GLN A 30 -13.05 -11.97 16.65
C GLN A 30 -13.23 -12.42 15.20
N PHE A 31 -13.79 -13.60 14.99
CA PHE A 31 -13.92 -14.19 13.67
C PHE A 31 -15.21 -13.80 12.98
N LEU A 32 -15.15 -13.73 11.66
CA LEU A 32 -16.30 -13.46 10.83
C LEU A 32 -17.27 -14.63 10.89
N THR A 33 -18.46 -14.39 11.45
CA THR A 33 -19.56 -15.37 11.42
C THR A 33 -20.36 -15.21 10.13
N ARG A 34 -21.09 -16.25 9.70
CA ARG A 34 -21.98 -16.15 8.51
C ARG A 34 -22.98 -15.00 8.63
N LYS A 35 -23.53 -14.76 9.83
CA LYS A 35 -24.46 -13.66 10.09
C LYS A 35 -23.77 -12.30 9.94
N SER A 36 -22.54 -12.15 10.43
CA SER A 36 -21.75 -10.92 10.28
C SER A 36 -21.34 -10.72 8.82
N ALA A 37 -20.90 -11.77 8.11
CA ALA A 37 -20.60 -11.68 6.67
C ALA A 37 -21.79 -11.16 5.85
N LEU A 38 -23.00 -11.69 6.09
CA LEU A 38 -24.23 -11.18 5.47
C LEU A 38 -24.57 -9.74 5.86
N HIS A 39 -24.22 -9.32 7.08
CA HIS A 39 -24.38 -7.93 7.49
C HIS A 39 -23.45 -7.02 6.68
N TRP A 40 -22.15 -7.34 6.64
CA TRP A 40 -21.13 -6.55 5.94
C TRP A 40 -21.31 -6.51 4.43
N ALA A 41 -21.76 -7.61 3.82
CA ALA A 41 -22.07 -7.67 2.40
C ALA A 41 -23.24 -6.77 1.97
N ARG A 42 -24.05 -6.26 2.91
CA ARG A 42 -25.13 -5.30 2.62
C ARG A 42 -24.67 -3.84 2.64
N HIS A 43 -23.46 -3.56 3.10
CA HIS A 43 -22.96 -2.19 3.09
C HIS A 43 -22.62 -1.79 1.65
N ASP A 44 -22.98 -0.56 1.27
CA ASP A 44 -22.66 -0.04 -0.06
C ASP A 44 -21.15 0.12 -0.25
N TYR A 45 -20.45 0.44 0.84
CA TYR A 45 -19.02 0.68 0.86
C TYR A 45 -18.38 0.16 2.14
N TRP A 46 -17.14 -0.30 2.03
CA TRP A 46 -16.24 -0.61 3.14
C TRP A 46 -15.12 0.41 3.20
N ARG A 47 -14.63 0.67 4.40
CA ARG A 47 -13.32 1.30 4.55
C ARG A 47 -12.24 0.29 4.20
N LEU A 48 -11.08 0.77 3.77
CA LEU A 48 -9.96 -0.09 3.40
C LEU A 48 -9.59 -1.11 4.48
N TRP A 49 -9.49 -0.67 5.74
CA TRP A 49 -9.17 -1.56 6.85
C TRP A 49 -10.29 -2.58 7.15
N GLU A 50 -11.56 -2.22 6.93
CA GLU A 50 -12.70 -3.14 7.09
C GLU A 50 -12.62 -4.23 6.02
N ALA A 51 -12.38 -3.83 4.78
CA ALA A 51 -12.23 -4.73 3.65
C ALA A 51 -11.09 -5.75 3.88
N MET A 52 -9.94 -5.28 4.39
CA MET A 52 -8.81 -6.14 4.76
C MET A 52 -9.16 -7.15 5.86
N LEU A 53 -9.84 -6.72 6.94
CA LEU A 53 -10.25 -7.62 8.01
C LEU A 53 -11.24 -8.68 7.49
N LEU A 54 -12.19 -8.27 6.65
CA LEU A 54 -13.21 -9.15 6.12
C LEU A 54 -12.62 -10.26 5.23
N ILE A 55 -11.66 -9.95 4.35
CA ILE A 55 -11.02 -10.97 3.51
C ILE A 55 -10.17 -11.95 4.34
N LEU A 56 -9.61 -11.51 5.47
CA LEU A 56 -8.90 -12.36 6.42
C LEU A 56 -9.84 -13.18 7.34
N GLY A 57 -11.15 -13.02 7.20
CA GLY A 57 -12.16 -13.70 8.02
C GLY A 57 -12.26 -13.14 9.45
N LEU A 58 -11.96 -11.86 9.62
CA LEU A 58 -11.99 -11.15 10.90
C LEU A 58 -13.20 -10.20 10.94
N SER A 59 -13.76 -9.98 12.14
CA SER A 59 -14.90 -9.07 12.34
C SER A 59 -14.42 -7.63 12.52
N PRO A 60 -14.80 -6.68 11.64
CA PRO A 60 -14.47 -5.28 11.82
C PRO A 60 -15.20 -4.64 13.02
N GLU A 61 -16.37 -5.15 13.41
CA GLU A 61 -17.06 -4.66 14.62
C GLU A 61 -16.25 -4.92 15.89
N TYR A 62 -15.60 -6.09 15.96
CA TYR A 62 -14.71 -6.39 17.07
C TYR A 62 -13.54 -5.42 17.12
N TYR A 63 -12.90 -5.21 15.98
CA TYR A 63 -11.78 -4.29 15.87
C TYR A 63 -12.17 -2.86 16.30
N SER A 64 -13.30 -2.35 15.79
CA SER A 64 -13.78 -1.00 16.14
C SER A 64 -14.03 -0.83 17.64
N ARG A 65 -14.58 -1.86 18.30
CA ARG A 65 -14.80 -1.87 19.75
C ARG A 65 -13.50 -1.97 20.53
N TYR A 66 -12.57 -2.80 20.06
CA TYR A 66 -11.23 -2.92 20.64
C TYR A 66 -10.50 -1.57 20.57
N ASP A 67 -10.43 -0.97 19.39
CA ASP A 67 -9.79 0.33 19.17
C ASP A 67 -10.40 1.42 20.05
N SER A 68 -11.74 1.50 20.11
CA SER A 68 -12.46 2.45 20.96
C SER A 68 -12.12 2.29 22.45
N HIS A 69 -11.90 1.07 22.92
CA HIS A 69 -11.58 0.79 24.33
C HIS A 69 -10.15 1.18 24.68
N TYR A 70 -9.18 0.93 23.80
CA TYR A 70 -7.77 1.20 24.05
C TYR A 70 -7.36 2.65 23.74
N ASN A 71 -7.88 3.25 22.66
CA ASN A 71 -7.56 4.65 22.32
C ASN A 71 -8.19 5.67 23.27
N LYS A 72 -9.32 5.34 23.91
CA LYS A 72 -9.91 6.21 24.95
C LYS A 72 -9.01 6.35 26.17
N LYS A 73 -8.18 5.35 26.47
CA LYS A 73 -7.18 5.40 27.56
C LYS A 73 -5.96 6.25 27.21
N GLN A 74 -5.55 6.26 25.94
CA GLN A 74 -4.40 7.07 25.50
C GLN A 74 -4.75 8.56 25.33
N SER A 75 -6.00 8.87 24.96
CA SER A 75 -6.43 10.25 24.70
C SER A 75 -6.53 11.13 25.96
N THR A 76 -6.44 10.56 27.16
CA THR A 76 -6.32 11.35 28.40
C THR A 76 -4.90 11.86 28.66
N SER A 77 -3.91 11.48 27.84
CA SER A 77 -2.51 11.93 27.91
C SER A 77 -2.12 12.78 26.69
N SER A 78 -2.58 14.03 26.70
CA SER A 78 -2.07 15.26 26.04
C SER A 78 -1.64 15.32 24.55
N LEU A 79 -1.93 16.52 23.99
CA LEU A 79 -1.31 17.22 22.84
C LEU A 79 -1.85 16.97 21.43
N ASN A 80 -2.78 17.87 21.04
CA ASN A 80 -3.16 18.19 19.67
C ASN A 80 -1.93 18.61 18.83
N THR A 81 -1.41 17.71 18.00
CA THR A 81 -0.53 18.06 16.88
C THR A 81 -1.10 17.49 15.58
N GLY A 82 -1.09 18.29 14.52
CA GLY A 82 -1.78 18.06 13.24
C GLY A 82 -1.26 16.91 12.36
N LEU A 83 -0.69 15.85 12.96
CA LEU A 83 -0.15 14.64 12.32
C LEU A 83 -1.18 13.48 12.25
N GLY A 84 -2.48 13.82 12.30
CA GLY A 84 -3.56 12.90 12.60
C GLY A 84 -3.67 11.65 11.71
N SER A 85 -3.36 11.72 10.41
CA SER A 85 -3.52 10.55 9.53
C SER A 85 -2.34 9.58 9.59
N LEU A 86 -1.10 10.05 9.78
CA LEU A 86 0.06 9.18 9.94
C LEU A 86 0.07 8.49 11.32
N LEU A 87 -0.41 9.17 12.36
CA LEU A 87 -0.61 8.59 13.70
C LEU A 87 -1.79 7.61 13.77
N GLN A 88 -2.78 7.73 12.88
CA GLN A 88 -3.86 6.75 12.77
C GLN A 88 -3.34 5.42 12.23
N LEU A 89 -2.39 5.45 11.30
CA LEU A 89 -1.76 4.24 10.77
C LEU A 89 -0.92 3.53 11.83
N SER A 90 -0.09 4.25 12.59
CA SER A 90 0.66 3.61 13.70
C SER A 90 -0.26 3.03 14.79
N LYS A 91 -1.43 3.66 15.02
CA LYS A 91 -2.45 3.13 15.94
C LYS A 91 -3.14 1.89 15.38
N LEU A 92 -3.43 1.89 14.08
CA LEU A 92 -3.98 0.75 13.37
C LEU A 92 -2.99 -0.43 13.42
N ASP A 93 -1.72 -0.18 13.10
CA ASP A 93 -0.64 -1.16 13.14
C ASP A 93 -0.48 -1.76 14.54
N MET A 94 -0.44 -0.95 15.60
CA MET A 94 -0.35 -1.46 16.98
C MET A 94 -1.61 -2.22 17.43
N ALA A 95 -2.79 -1.74 17.06
CA ALA A 95 -4.04 -2.42 17.38
C ALA A 95 -4.15 -3.74 16.65
N LEU A 96 -3.68 -3.80 15.40
CA LEU A 96 -3.65 -5.00 14.56
C LEU A 96 -2.55 -5.96 14.97
N GLU A 97 -1.36 -5.50 15.36
CA GLU A 97 -0.33 -6.36 15.97
C GLU A 97 -0.89 -7.07 17.20
N ARG A 98 -1.60 -6.34 18.07
CA ARG A 98 -2.23 -6.94 19.27
C ARG A 98 -3.40 -7.84 18.92
N TYR A 99 -4.20 -7.47 17.92
CA TYR A 99 -5.33 -8.25 17.45
C TYR A 99 -4.89 -9.54 16.75
N CYS A 100 -3.85 -9.48 15.92
CA CYS A 100 -3.27 -10.61 15.20
C CYS A 100 -2.35 -11.47 16.08
N ALA A 101 -1.72 -10.90 17.12
CA ALA A 101 -1.01 -11.70 18.12
C ALA A 101 -1.94 -12.70 18.85
N LEU A 102 -3.25 -12.40 18.92
CA LEU A 102 -4.27 -13.34 19.40
C LEU A 102 -4.68 -14.39 18.34
N SER A 103 -4.33 -14.16 17.07
CA SER A 103 -4.76 -14.93 15.91
C SER A 103 -3.56 -15.33 15.03
N SER A 104 -2.66 -16.18 15.52
CA SER A 104 -1.49 -16.80 14.82
C SER A 104 -0.54 -15.83 14.09
N SER A 105 0.77 -16.02 14.23
CA SER A 105 1.80 -15.18 13.56
C SER A 105 1.62 -15.04 12.04
N ASP A 106 1.02 -16.03 11.38
CA ASP A 106 0.92 -16.09 9.93
C ASP A 106 -0.02 -15.00 9.38
N LYS A 107 -1.14 -14.73 10.06
CA LYS A 107 -2.10 -13.71 9.61
C LYS A 107 -1.58 -12.28 9.73
N LEU A 108 -0.61 -12.03 10.62
CA LEU A 108 0.03 -10.73 10.73
C LEU A 108 0.88 -10.44 9.49
N ASN A 109 1.62 -11.44 9.01
CA ASN A 109 2.41 -11.31 7.78
C ASN A 109 1.51 -11.13 6.56
N ASP A 110 0.41 -11.88 6.47
CA ASP A 110 -0.59 -11.72 5.41
C ASP A 110 -1.17 -10.31 5.41
N TRP A 111 -1.46 -9.77 6.60
CA TRP A 111 -1.96 -8.40 6.74
C TRP A 111 -0.92 -7.35 6.31
N LEU A 112 0.32 -7.44 6.79
CA LEU A 112 1.39 -6.50 6.42
C LEU A 112 1.65 -6.52 4.92
N TYR A 113 1.62 -7.72 4.31
CA TYR A 113 1.74 -7.90 2.87
C TYR A 113 0.57 -7.25 2.12
N LEU A 114 -0.67 -7.49 2.56
CA LEU A 114 -1.87 -6.86 2.01
C LEU A 114 -1.80 -5.34 2.10
N TYR A 115 -1.37 -4.83 3.26
CA TYR A 115 -1.26 -3.40 3.52
C TYR A 115 -0.26 -2.74 2.57
N ASP A 116 0.94 -3.32 2.42
CA ASP A 116 1.95 -2.81 1.49
C ASP A 116 1.47 -2.81 0.03
N ILE A 117 0.77 -3.87 -0.40
CA ILE A 117 0.15 -3.92 -1.73
C ILE A 117 -0.88 -2.80 -1.90
N LEU A 118 -1.73 -2.59 -0.91
CA LEU A 118 -2.82 -1.61 -0.96
C LEU A 118 -2.29 -0.19 -0.93
N GLN A 119 -1.29 0.10 -0.10
CA GLN A 119 -0.65 1.42 -0.01
C GLN A 119 0.01 1.82 -1.34
N ARG A 120 0.52 0.86 -2.11
CA ARG A 120 1.12 1.08 -3.44
C ARG A 120 0.08 1.13 -4.56
N SER A 121 -1.17 0.74 -4.29
CA SER A 121 -2.23 0.73 -5.29
C SER A 121 -2.83 2.12 -5.47
N ASP A 122 -2.71 2.69 -6.67
CA ASP A 122 -3.39 3.95 -7.01
C ASP A 122 -4.92 3.85 -6.95
N GLN A 123 -5.47 2.63 -6.94
CA GLN A 123 -6.90 2.35 -7.03
C GLN A 123 -7.64 2.57 -5.70
N PHE A 124 -6.95 2.49 -4.56
CA PHE A 124 -7.57 2.59 -3.23
C PHE A 124 -7.12 3.83 -2.47
N LYS A 125 -6.91 4.92 -3.20
CA LYS A 125 -6.72 6.26 -2.59
C LYS A 125 -8.01 6.77 -1.95
N GLU A 126 -9.15 6.18 -2.30
CA GLU A 126 -10.45 6.50 -1.74
C GLU A 126 -10.65 5.80 -0.38
N GLU A 127 -11.26 6.51 0.58
CA GLU A 127 -11.56 5.96 1.91
C GLU A 127 -12.69 4.92 1.89
N GLN A 128 -13.40 4.78 0.78
CA GLN A 128 -14.59 3.96 0.61
C GLN A 128 -14.47 3.08 -0.64
N ILE A 129 -14.71 1.78 -0.48
CA ILE A 129 -14.49 0.79 -1.52
C ILE A 129 -15.72 -0.11 -1.60
N ARG A 130 -16.21 -0.40 -2.81
CA ARG A 130 -17.36 -1.30 -2.97
C ARG A 130 -16.97 -2.76 -2.66
N PRO A 131 -17.82 -3.52 -1.94
CA PRO A 131 -17.53 -4.92 -1.59
C PRO A 131 -17.17 -5.81 -2.79
N THR A 132 -17.96 -5.74 -3.87
CA THR A 132 -17.79 -6.55 -5.07
C THR A 132 -16.48 -6.25 -5.80
N GLU A 133 -16.13 -4.97 -5.85
CA GLU A 133 -14.93 -4.45 -6.48
C GLU A 133 -13.67 -4.90 -5.73
N PHE A 134 -13.68 -4.75 -4.40
CA PHE A 134 -12.57 -5.17 -3.57
C PHE A 134 -12.31 -6.67 -3.65
N ILE A 135 -13.37 -7.50 -3.57
CA ILE A 135 -13.21 -8.96 -3.67
C ILE A 135 -12.71 -9.37 -5.05
N ALA A 136 -13.22 -8.78 -6.12
CA ALA A 136 -12.74 -9.05 -7.48
C ALA A 136 -11.26 -8.67 -7.66
N TRP A 137 -10.86 -7.51 -7.13
CA TRP A 137 -9.47 -7.08 -7.07
C TRP A 137 -8.60 -8.06 -6.27
N ALA A 138 -9.06 -8.48 -5.10
CA ALA A 138 -8.30 -9.37 -4.22
C ALA A 138 -8.02 -10.71 -4.91
N LYS A 139 -9.03 -11.28 -5.57
CA LYS A 139 -8.88 -12.52 -6.35
C LYS A 139 -7.94 -12.35 -7.54
N LEU A 140 -7.97 -11.20 -8.23
CA LEU A 140 -7.03 -10.91 -9.31
C LEU A 140 -5.58 -10.86 -8.82
N LYS A 141 -5.37 -10.40 -7.58
CA LYS A 141 -4.06 -10.38 -6.92
C LYS A 141 -3.68 -11.72 -6.26
N HIS A 142 -4.47 -12.77 -6.49
CA HIS A 142 -4.28 -14.09 -5.90
C HIS A 142 -4.28 -14.08 -4.36
N LEU A 143 -5.03 -13.16 -3.76
CA LEU A 143 -5.22 -13.11 -2.33
C LEU A 143 -6.31 -14.10 -1.92
N GLU A 144 -6.09 -14.81 -0.82
CA GLU A 144 -7.10 -15.70 -0.25
C GLU A 144 -8.23 -14.86 0.36
N VAL A 145 -9.42 -14.99 -0.22
CA VAL A 145 -10.63 -14.34 0.30
C VAL A 145 -11.39 -15.34 1.15
N ASN A 146 -11.77 -14.95 2.36
CA ASN A 146 -12.61 -15.78 3.22
C ASN A 146 -13.93 -16.16 2.51
N ASN A 147 -14.20 -17.46 2.40
CA ASN A 147 -15.37 -17.98 1.70
C ASN A 147 -16.71 -17.40 2.22
N LEU A 148 -16.81 -17.07 3.51
CA LEU A 148 -18.05 -16.54 4.08
C LEU A 148 -18.39 -15.16 3.52
N ILE A 149 -17.39 -14.27 3.38
CA ILE A 149 -17.63 -12.93 2.83
C ILE A 149 -17.84 -12.99 1.32
N GLU A 150 -17.11 -13.86 0.62
CA GLU A 150 -17.29 -14.06 -0.82
C GLU A 150 -18.69 -14.58 -1.15
N GLU A 151 -19.15 -15.63 -0.46
CA GLU A 151 -20.50 -16.18 -0.62
C GLU A 151 -21.56 -15.12 -0.30
N ALA A 152 -21.38 -14.36 0.79
CA ALA A 152 -22.31 -13.33 1.21
C ALA A 152 -22.42 -12.19 0.18
N VAL A 153 -21.28 -11.67 -0.30
CA VAL A 153 -21.26 -10.61 -1.33
C VAL A 153 -21.84 -11.12 -2.64
N THR A 154 -21.50 -12.35 -3.06
CA THR A 154 -22.05 -12.91 -4.30
C THR A 154 -23.56 -13.13 -4.21
N THR A 155 -24.05 -13.54 -3.04
CA THR A 155 -25.49 -13.76 -2.80
C THR A 155 -26.28 -12.45 -2.79
N ILE A 156 -25.73 -11.37 -2.21
CA ILE A 156 -26.44 -10.10 -2.04
C ILE A 156 -26.27 -9.18 -3.25
N CYS A 157 -25.05 -9.05 -3.76
CA CYS A 157 -24.69 -8.10 -4.81
C CYS A 157 -24.67 -8.72 -6.21
N GLY A 158 -24.80 -10.05 -6.32
CA GLY A 158 -24.71 -10.77 -7.59
C GLY A 158 -23.27 -11.20 -7.92
N PRO A 159 -23.04 -11.72 -9.14
CA PRO A 159 -21.73 -12.22 -9.54
C PRO A 159 -20.67 -11.12 -9.45
N LEU A 160 -19.47 -11.48 -8.99
CA LEU A 160 -18.34 -10.56 -8.92
C LEU A 160 -18.02 -10.02 -10.33
N PRO A 161 -17.75 -8.71 -10.46
CA PRO A 161 -17.33 -8.16 -11.73
C PRO A 161 -16.01 -8.80 -12.16
N ILE A 162 -15.82 -8.97 -13.46
CA ILE A 162 -14.50 -9.32 -13.98
C ILE A 162 -13.63 -8.07 -13.82
N TRP A 163 -12.74 -8.08 -12.82
CA TRP A 163 -11.94 -6.92 -12.49
C TRP A 163 -11.10 -6.48 -13.69
N GLY A 164 -11.15 -5.18 -13.98
CA GLY A 164 -10.53 -4.63 -15.19
C GLY A 164 -11.45 -4.56 -16.41
N TYR A 165 -12.75 -4.82 -16.31
CA TYR A 165 -13.67 -4.43 -17.38
C TYR A 165 -14.66 -3.41 -16.83
N GLU A 166 -14.59 -2.16 -17.30
CA GLU A 166 -15.69 -1.21 -17.07
C GLU A 166 -16.80 -1.57 -18.07
N LYS A 167 -18.04 -1.75 -17.59
CA LYS A 167 -19.21 -1.70 -18.47
C LYS A 167 -19.34 -0.27 -18.98
N ILE A 168 -18.91 -0.02 -20.21
CA ILE A 168 -19.22 1.21 -20.91
C ILE A 168 -20.44 0.89 -21.76
N GLY A 169 -21.60 1.46 -21.41
CA GLY A 169 -22.74 1.44 -22.33
C GLY A 169 -22.40 2.33 -23.51
N PHE A 170 -22.11 1.72 -24.66
CA PHE A 170 -22.04 2.46 -25.91
C PHE A 170 -23.46 2.57 -26.44
N LEU A 171 -23.89 3.78 -26.78
CA LEU A 171 -25.09 3.93 -27.61
C LEU A 171 -24.68 3.50 -29.03
N ASP A 172 -25.36 2.51 -29.60
CA ASP A 172 -25.23 2.18 -31.02
C ASP A 172 -25.67 3.39 -31.88
N GLU A 173 -25.46 3.30 -33.20
CA GLU A 173 -25.88 4.37 -34.13
C GLU A 173 -27.41 4.64 -34.10
N ALA A 174 -28.20 3.72 -33.52
CA ALA A 174 -29.64 3.85 -33.32
C ALA A 174 -30.03 4.37 -31.91
N GLY A 175 -29.06 4.65 -31.04
CA GLY A 175 -29.29 5.13 -29.67
C GLY A 175 -29.68 4.03 -28.67
N ASN A 176 -29.44 2.75 -28.97
CA ASN A 176 -29.62 1.65 -28.04
C ASN A 176 -28.32 1.37 -27.27
N LEU A 177 -28.44 1.06 -25.99
CA LEU A 177 -27.30 0.72 -25.15
C LEU A 177 -26.79 -0.70 -25.51
N GLU A 178 -25.69 -0.80 -26.25
CA GLU A 178 -24.98 -2.08 -26.43
C GLU A 178 -24.00 -2.30 -25.26
N GLU A 179 -24.13 -3.45 -24.59
CA GLU A 179 -23.21 -3.88 -23.52
C GLU A 179 -21.90 -4.38 -24.12
N GLY A 180 -20.94 -3.48 -24.33
CA GLY A 180 -19.56 -3.83 -24.65
C GLY A 180 -18.72 -4.00 -23.36
N LEU A 181 -17.99 -5.11 -23.26
CA LEU A 181 -16.89 -5.26 -22.29
C LEU A 181 -15.62 -4.68 -22.93
N ASP A 182 -15.30 -3.42 -22.66
CA ASP A 182 -13.99 -2.89 -23.05
C ASP A 182 -12.97 -3.23 -21.96
N GLY A 183 -11.77 -3.63 -22.39
CA GLY A 183 -10.70 -4.08 -21.50
C GLY A 183 -10.19 -2.99 -20.54
N PRO A 184 -9.30 -3.34 -19.60
CA PRO A 184 -8.96 -2.44 -18.50
C PRO A 184 -8.41 -1.10 -18.92
N LYS A 185 -8.76 -0.04 -18.18
CA LYS A 185 -8.24 1.32 -18.38
C LYS A 185 -6.70 1.38 -18.32
N TRP A 186 -6.07 0.49 -17.56
CA TRP A 186 -4.61 0.33 -17.51
C TRP A 186 -4.02 -0.38 -18.75
N LEU A 187 -4.84 -1.08 -19.54
CA LEU A 187 -4.47 -1.69 -20.82
C LEU A 187 -4.51 -0.68 -21.99
N ARG A 188 -5.24 0.45 -21.87
CA ARG A 188 -5.22 1.53 -22.89
C ARG A 188 -3.86 2.19 -23.07
N GLY A 189 -2.97 2.10 -22.07
CA GLY A 189 -1.57 2.53 -22.19
C GLY A 189 -0.67 1.53 -22.92
N VAL A 190 -1.04 0.24 -22.95
CA VAL A 190 -0.25 -0.85 -23.53
C VAL A 190 -0.71 -1.18 -24.95
N ALA A 191 -2.01 -1.01 -25.24
CA ALA A 191 -2.63 -1.27 -26.53
C ALA A 191 -2.23 -0.30 -27.65
N ARG A 192 -1.35 0.67 -27.40
CA ARG A 192 -0.81 1.56 -28.46
C ARG A 192 0.30 0.90 -29.29
N LEU A 193 0.71 -0.33 -28.98
CA LEU A 193 1.86 -0.98 -29.62
C LEU A 193 1.54 -2.07 -30.64
N GLU A 194 0.28 -2.50 -30.82
CA GLU A 194 0.00 -3.55 -31.80
C GLU A 194 -1.24 -3.19 -32.62
N LYS A 195 -1.01 -2.43 -33.69
CA LYS A 195 -1.85 -2.60 -34.89
C LYS A 195 -1.35 -3.86 -35.60
N PRO A 196 -2.24 -4.80 -35.98
CA PRO A 196 -1.86 -5.90 -36.85
C PRO A 196 -1.67 -5.33 -38.26
N ASP A 197 -0.42 -5.22 -38.71
CA ASP A 197 -0.13 -5.17 -40.13
C ASP A 197 -0.26 -6.58 -40.70
N ASN A 198 -1.00 -6.66 -41.79
CA ASN A 198 -1.28 -7.83 -42.60
C ASN A 198 -0.01 -8.63 -42.95
N ASP A 199 -0.24 -9.94 -43.03
CA ASP A 199 0.43 -10.91 -43.91
C ASP A 199 1.96 -10.88 -43.93
N ASP A 200 2.60 -11.54 -42.96
CA ASP A 200 3.62 -12.53 -43.31
C ASP A 200 4.02 -13.46 -42.15
N LYS A 201 4.21 -14.72 -42.54
CA LYS A 201 4.44 -15.93 -41.74
C LYS A 201 5.63 -15.79 -40.76
N PRO A 202 5.50 -16.13 -39.46
CA PRO A 202 6.60 -15.96 -38.51
C PRO A 202 7.65 -17.05 -38.68
N LYS A 203 8.85 -16.63 -39.10
CA LYS A 203 10.11 -17.31 -38.75
C LYS A 203 10.42 -17.00 -37.28
N SER A 204 10.72 -18.04 -36.51
CA SER A 204 11.08 -18.01 -35.09
C SER A 204 12.08 -16.87 -34.76
N PRO A 205 11.82 -15.99 -33.77
CA PRO A 205 12.75 -14.94 -33.40
C PRO A 205 13.66 -15.43 -32.28
N GLU A 206 14.67 -16.22 -32.65
CA GLU A 206 15.87 -16.35 -31.82
C GLU A 206 16.72 -15.10 -32.07
N ASN A 207 16.86 -14.25 -31.05
CA ASN A 207 17.86 -13.18 -30.93
C ASN A 207 17.55 -11.79 -31.55
N ALA A 208 16.36 -11.23 -31.29
CA ALA A 208 16.08 -9.82 -31.57
C ALA A 208 16.64 -8.91 -30.45
N LYS A 209 17.84 -8.35 -30.65
CA LYS A 209 18.31 -7.15 -29.92
C LYS A 209 17.35 -6.00 -30.21
N ALA A 210 16.45 -5.71 -29.28
CA ALA A 210 15.57 -4.55 -29.36
C ALA A 210 16.42 -3.27 -29.49
N LYS A 211 16.25 -2.57 -30.62
CA LYS A 211 16.84 -1.25 -30.84
C LYS A 211 16.19 -0.28 -29.83
N PRO A 212 16.95 0.34 -28.92
CA PRO A 212 16.37 1.27 -27.96
C PRO A 212 15.68 2.44 -28.68
N PRO A 213 14.55 2.96 -28.14
CA PRO A 213 13.80 4.05 -28.77
C PRO A 213 14.70 5.26 -28.99
N ALA A 214 14.72 5.76 -30.22
CA ALA A 214 15.68 6.76 -30.69
C ALA A 214 15.53 8.15 -30.04
N ASP A 215 14.45 8.39 -29.28
CA ASP A 215 14.08 9.73 -28.79
C ASP A 215 14.51 10.06 -27.35
N LEU A 216 15.24 9.18 -26.66
CA LEU A 216 15.73 9.45 -25.29
C LEU A 216 17.17 9.99 -25.23
N GLN A 217 17.79 10.29 -26.38
CA GLN A 217 19.18 10.78 -26.45
C GLN A 217 19.31 12.31 -26.28
N GLY A 218 18.25 12.99 -25.83
CA GLY A 218 18.36 14.41 -25.47
C GLY A 218 19.26 14.59 -24.25
N GLU A 219 20.36 15.31 -24.42
CA GLU A 219 21.18 15.76 -23.29
C GLU A 219 20.29 16.59 -22.34
N LEU A 220 20.13 16.12 -21.10
CA LEU A 220 19.32 16.81 -20.10
C LEU A 220 19.79 18.25 -19.96
N LYS A 221 18.86 19.21 -19.91
CA LYS A 221 19.25 20.61 -19.68
C LYS A 221 19.94 20.70 -18.31
N PRO A 222 20.95 21.57 -18.14
CA PRO A 222 21.70 21.66 -16.87
C PRO A 222 20.81 21.80 -15.63
N LYS A 223 19.73 22.59 -15.72
CA LYS A 223 18.77 22.76 -14.62
C LYS A 223 18.01 21.48 -14.28
N GLU A 224 17.60 20.70 -15.27
CA GLU A 224 16.89 19.44 -15.08
C GLU A 224 17.81 18.39 -14.44
N ARG A 225 19.07 18.36 -14.89
CA ARG A 225 20.12 17.53 -14.29
C ARG A 225 20.35 17.85 -12.81
N ASP A 226 20.48 19.13 -12.46
CA ASP A 226 20.68 19.56 -11.07
C ASP A 226 19.46 19.22 -10.18
N SER A 227 18.25 19.42 -10.70
CA SER A 227 17.01 19.02 -10.01
C SER A 227 16.95 17.52 -9.76
N LEU A 228 17.33 16.70 -10.74
CA LEU A 228 17.39 15.25 -10.59
C LEU A 228 18.45 14.83 -9.56
N LEU A 229 19.63 15.45 -9.61
CA LEU A 229 20.71 15.16 -8.65
C LEU A 229 20.31 15.51 -7.22
N LYS A 230 19.61 16.62 -6.98
CA LYS A 230 19.07 17.00 -5.66
C LYS A 230 18.07 15.98 -5.12
N LEU A 231 17.19 15.47 -5.99
CA LEU A 231 16.23 14.43 -5.63
C LEU A 231 16.94 13.12 -5.26
N VAL A 232 17.89 12.69 -6.09
CA VAL A 232 18.66 11.45 -5.87
C VAL A 232 19.47 11.52 -4.57
N ILE A 233 20.18 12.63 -4.32
CA ILE A 233 20.99 12.76 -3.11
C ILE A 233 20.13 12.84 -1.84
N GLY A 234 18.97 13.50 -1.89
CA GLY A 234 18.05 13.57 -0.75
C GLY A 234 17.55 12.18 -0.33
N MET A 235 17.14 11.36 -1.29
CA MET A 235 16.74 9.97 -1.02
C MET A 235 17.89 9.11 -0.51
N ALA A 236 19.10 9.32 -1.02
CA ALA A 236 20.28 8.57 -0.58
C ALA A 236 20.67 8.90 0.88
N VAL A 237 20.57 10.17 1.29
CA VAL A 237 20.84 10.59 2.67
C VAL A 237 19.80 10.00 3.61
N GLU A 238 18.51 10.16 3.30
CA GLU A 238 17.41 9.75 4.18
C GLU A 238 17.28 8.21 4.29
N GLN A 239 17.21 7.51 3.15
CA GLN A 239 16.89 6.09 3.14
C GLN A 239 18.11 5.18 3.35
N TYR A 240 19.28 5.61 2.87
CA TYR A 240 20.49 4.77 2.86
C TYR A 240 21.58 5.25 3.82
N GLY A 241 21.37 6.37 4.52
CA GLY A 241 22.35 6.94 5.43
C GLY A 241 23.63 7.40 4.73
N TYR A 242 23.54 7.89 3.48
CA TYR A 242 24.69 8.44 2.77
C TYR A 242 25.23 9.68 3.47
N THR A 243 26.54 9.72 3.72
CA THR A 243 27.24 10.86 4.34
C THR A 243 28.19 11.50 3.33
N PRO A 244 27.89 12.72 2.84
CA PRO A 244 28.68 13.41 1.81
C PRO A 244 30.19 13.53 2.12
N ASP A 245 30.52 13.80 3.38
CA ASP A 245 31.90 14.06 3.82
C ASP A 245 32.68 12.77 4.15
N SER A 246 32.01 11.61 4.13
CA SER A 246 32.66 10.35 4.48
C SER A 246 33.47 9.78 3.31
N SER A 247 34.73 9.44 3.59
CA SER A 247 35.59 8.72 2.62
C SER A 247 35.07 7.32 2.29
N ARG A 248 34.28 6.70 3.20
CA ARG A 248 33.71 5.36 3.04
C ARG A 248 32.22 5.38 3.32
N ASN A 249 31.43 5.17 2.26
CA ASN A 249 29.96 5.12 2.34
C ASN A 249 29.44 3.71 2.10
N ALA A 250 28.85 3.10 3.15
CA ALA A 250 28.16 1.81 3.04
C ALA A 250 26.91 1.90 2.13
N ALA A 251 26.24 3.06 2.12
CA ALA A 251 25.08 3.37 1.29
C ALA A 251 25.24 2.98 -0.18
N THR A 252 26.42 3.22 -0.77
CA THR A 252 26.69 2.88 -2.19
C THR A 252 26.51 1.40 -2.50
N LYS A 253 26.86 0.50 -1.56
CA LYS A 253 26.69 -0.96 -1.71
C LYS A 253 25.22 -1.37 -1.58
N HIS A 254 24.47 -0.71 -0.69
CA HIS A 254 23.05 -0.98 -0.49
C HIS A 254 22.26 -0.55 -1.73
N ILE A 255 22.50 0.67 -2.23
CA ILE A 255 21.90 1.19 -3.47
C ILE A 255 22.21 0.26 -4.66
N GLU A 256 23.46 -0.20 -4.80
CA GLU A 256 23.83 -1.17 -5.85
C GLU A 256 23.01 -2.47 -5.76
N THR A 257 22.84 -3.00 -4.54
CA THR A 257 22.12 -4.25 -4.29
C THR A 257 20.65 -4.11 -4.66
N ASP A 258 20.00 -3.02 -4.25
CA ASP A 258 18.59 -2.76 -4.50
C ASP A 258 18.32 -2.49 -5.98
N LEU A 259 19.15 -1.67 -6.64
CA LEU A 259 19.05 -1.43 -8.07
C LEU A 259 19.20 -2.72 -8.88
N ARG A 260 20.12 -3.61 -8.47
CA ARG A 260 20.29 -4.92 -9.11
C ARG A 260 19.06 -5.81 -8.90
N ALA A 261 18.46 -5.81 -7.73
CA ALA A 261 17.22 -6.54 -7.46
C ALA A 261 16.05 -6.07 -8.35
N HIS A 262 16.07 -4.80 -8.78
CA HIS A 262 15.09 -4.21 -9.69
C HIS A 262 15.50 -4.25 -11.18
N GLY A 263 16.54 -5.00 -11.54
CA GLY A 263 16.94 -5.16 -12.95
C GLY A 263 17.67 -3.94 -13.56
N VAL A 264 18.17 -3.03 -12.72
CA VAL A 264 18.93 -1.84 -13.15
C VAL A 264 20.39 -1.97 -12.67
N PRO A 265 21.24 -2.77 -13.33
CA PRO A 265 22.61 -2.97 -12.87
C PRO A 265 23.43 -1.68 -13.06
N LEU A 266 23.80 -1.03 -11.95
CA LEU A 266 24.77 0.07 -11.92
C LEU A 266 25.98 -0.30 -11.06
N ASP A 267 27.18 0.07 -11.54
CA ASP A 267 28.41 -0.15 -10.78
C ASP A 267 28.51 0.81 -9.58
N ARG A 268 29.10 0.33 -8.48
CA ARG A 268 29.29 1.11 -7.26
C ARG A 268 30.01 2.43 -7.48
N ASN A 269 31.01 2.47 -8.38
CA ASN A 269 31.74 3.71 -8.68
C ASN A 269 30.88 4.70 -9.45
N THR A 270 29.97 4.21 -10.30
CA THR A 270 29.00 5.05 -11.02
C THR A 270 28.04 5.70 -10.04
N ILE A 271 27.51 4.93 -9.09
CA ILE A 271 26.63 5.44 -8.03
C ILE A 271 27.38 6.49 -7.20
N LEU A 272 28.60 6.20 -6.75
CA LEU A 272 29.40 7.14 -5.96
C LEU A 272 29.70 8.44 -6.71
N LYS A 273 29.97 8.36 -8.02
CA LYS A 273 30.18 9.55 -8.86
C LYS A 273 28.94 10.45 -8.83
N TRP A 274 27.77 9.91 -9.10
CA TRP A 274 26.52 10.70 -9.13
C TRP A 274 26.13 11.25 -7.75
N LEU A 275 26.35 10.48 -6.68
CA LEU A 275 26.10 10.96 -5.31
C LEU A 275 27.06 12.09 -4.91
N ARG A 276 28.30 12.08 -5.37
CA ARG A 276 29.25 13.20 -5.16
C ARG A 276 28.83 14.45 -5.90
N GLU A 277 28.42 14.31 -7.16
CA GLU A 277 27.88 15.44 -7.94
C GLU A 277 26.61 16.03 -7.27
N GLY A 278 25.72 15.18 -6.76
CA GLY A 278 24.54 15.64 -6.01
C GLY A 278 24.88 16.26 -4.66
N ALA A 279 25.91 15.77 -3.96
CA ALA A 279 26.36 16.32 -2.68
C ALA A 279 26.85 17.77 -2.80
N GLU A 280 27.43 18.17 -3.93
CA GLU A 280 27.84 19.56 -4.19
C GLU A 280 26.65 20.54 -4.21
N LEU A 281 25.43 20.04 -4.43
CA LEU A 281 24.20 20.83 -4.50
C LEU A 281 23.47 20.96 -3.16
N LEU A 282 23.94 20.29 -2.11
CA LEU A 282 23.37 20.40 -0.77
C LEU A 282 23.81 21.70 -0.07
N PRO A 283 22.96 22.30 0.78
CA PRO A 283 23.36 23.43 1.60
C PRO A 283 24.49 22.99 2.56
N LYS A 284 25.59 23.75 2.59
CA LYS A 284 26.68 23.52 3.54
C LYS A 284 26.17 23.89 4.94
N ALA A 285 26.22 22.91 5.85
CA ALA A 285 25.93 23.12 7.26
C ALA A 285 27.04 23.94 7.94
#